data_AF-A0A5C5SE70-F1
#
_entry.id   AF-A0A5C5SE70-F1
#
_cell.length_a   1.000
_cell.length_b   1.000
_cell.length_c   1.000
_cell.angle_alpha   90.00
_cell.angle_beta   90.00
_cell.angle_gamma   90.00
#
_symmetry.space_group_name_H-M   'P 1'
#
loop_
_entity.id
_entity.type
_entity.pdbx_description
1 polymer ?
#
loop_
_entity_poly.entity_id
_entity_poly.type
_entity_poly.pdbx_seq_one_letter_code
_entity_poly.pdbx_strand_id
1 'polypeptide(L)' 'MTSRYAGQTIDGLLNDPMTQAVMQADHLDPATVRAMLHSMAQRLRTLPHATAPARPAALRTSGIFSRRTACWP' A
#
# COMPACT_ATOMS: atom_id res chain seq x y z
N MET A 1 11.55 -7.67 -16.54
CA MET A 1 12.20 -8.22 -15.34
C MET A 1 11.28 -8.01 -14.16
N THR A 2 10.61 -9.05 -13.69
CA THR A 2 9.73 -8.98 -12.51
C THR A 2 10.59 -9.14 -11.26
N SER A 3 10.81 -8.06 -10.52
CA SER A 3 11.59 -8.13 -9.28
C SER A 3 10.82 -8.94 -8.25
N ARG A 4 11.31 -10.15 -7.95
CA ARG A 4 10.89 -10.92 -6.78
C ARG A 4 11.55 -10.32 -5.54
N TYR A 5 11.01 -9.23 -5.01
CA TYR A 5 11.29 -8.77 -3.64
C TYR A 5 10.62 -9.72 -2.64
N ALA A 6 11.01 -11.00 -2.66
CA ALA A 6 10.61 -11.94 -1.64
C ALA A 6 11.54 -11.76 -0.44
N GLY A 7 11.13 -10.94 0.53
CA GLY A 7 11.62 -11.05 1.90
C GLY A 7 12.95 -10.39 2.26
N GLN A 8 13.39 -9.34 1.57
CA GLN A 8 14.53 -8.56 2.08
C GLN A 8 14.06 -7.64 3.21
N THR A 9 14.63 -7.83 4.40
CA THR A 9 14.38 -6.96 5.55
C THR A 9 15.03 -5.60 5.33
N ILE A 10 14.51 -4.56 5.98
CA ILE A 10 15.13 -3.22 5.94
C ILE A 10 16.59 -3.29 6.38
N ASP A 11 16.90 -4.11 7.39
CA ASP A 11 18.29 -4.35 7.82
C ASP A 11 19.13 -5.02 6.73
N GLY A 12 18.57 -5.99 6.00
CA GLY A 12 19.26 -6.62 4.87
C GLY A 12 19.50 -5.66 3.70
N LEU A 13 18.66 -4.64 3.53
CA LEU A 13 18.86 -3.59 2.53
C LEU A 13 19.89 -2.55 2.98
N LEU A 14 19.81 -2.06 4.22
CA LEU A 14 20.74 -1.03 4.73
C LEU A 14 22.15 -1.58 4.99
N ASN A 15 22.31 -2.90 5.10
CA ASN A 15 23.60 -3.57 5.21
C ASN A 15 24.14 -4.06 3.86
N ASP A 16 23.39 -3.91 2.76
CA ASP A 16 23.86 -4.26 1.43
C ASP A 16 24.99 -3.30 0.98
N PRO A 17 26.13 -3.82 0.49
CA PRO A 17 27.29 -2.99 0.16
C PRO A 17 27.02 -1.99 -0.96
N MET A 18 26.16 -2.34 -1.94
CA MET A 18 25.78 -1.39 -2.99
C MET A 18 24.93 -0.26 -2.41
N THR A 19 24.00 -0.59 -1.52
CA THR A 19 23.16 0.37 -0.83
C THR A 19 24.01 1.30 0.05
N GLN A 20 25.00 0.78 0.77
CA GLN A 20 25.93 1.61 1.55
C GLN A 20 26.76 2.54 0.67
N ALA A 21 27.23 2.07 -0.49
CA ALA A 21 27.98 2.91 -1.42
C ALA A 21 27.13 4.08 -1.95
N VAL A 22 25.86 3.82 -2.29
CA VAL A 22 24.90 4.87 -2.70
C VAL A 22 24.66 5.85 -1.54
N MET A 23 24.41 5.34 -0.34
CA MET A 23 24.20 6.19 0.84
C MET A 23 25.42 7.06 1.15
N GLN A 24 26.63 6.52 1.04
CA GLN A 24 27.86 7.29 1.22
C GLN A 24 28.04 8.36 0.16
N ALA A 25 27.74 8.07 -1.11
CA ALA A 25 27.78 9.06 -2.18
C ALA A 25 26.84 10.24 -1.91
N ASP A 26 25.69 9.98 -1.29
CA ASP A 26 24.69 10.98 -0.89
C ASP A 26 24.87 11.53 0.53
N HIS A 27 25.98 11.19 1.21
CA HIS A 27 26.28 11.60 2.59
C HIS A 27 25.19 11.21 3.62
N LEU A 28 24.50 10.10 3.37
CA LEU A 28 23.46 9.55 4.23
C LEU A 28 24.08 8.57 5.25
N ASP A 29 23.75 8.77 6.53
CA ASP A 29 24.11 7.85 7.59
C ASP A 29 23.09 6.68 7.68
N PRO A 30 23.52 5.41 7.55
CA PRO A 30 22.65 4.24 7.66
C PRO A 30 21.92 4.14 9.00
N ALA A 31 22.52 4.56 10.09
CA ALA A 31 21.87 4.51 11.41
C ALA A 31 20.70 5.48 11.50
N THR A 32 20.88 6.69 10.96
CA THR A 32 19.83 7.72 10.87
C THR A 32 18.65 7.25 10.02
N VAL A 33 18.91 6.67 8.84
CA VAL A 33 17.84 6.13 7.97
C VAL A 33 17.08 5.00 8.67
N ARG A 34 17.78 4.09 9.37
CA ARG A 34 17.15 3.04 10.17
C ARG A 34 16.23 3.61 11.24
N ALA A 35 16.68 4.62 11.98
CA ALA A 35 15.88 5.26 13.03
C ALA A 35 14.63 5.95 12.46
N MET A 36 14.74 6.63 11.32
CA MET A 36 13.62 7.25 10.63
C MET A 36 12.57 6.22 10.20
N LEU A 37 13.00 5.12 9.58
CA LEU A 37 12.10 4.05 9.14
C LEU A 37 11.41 3.37 10.33
N HIS A 38 12.14 3.16 11.43
CA HIS A 38 11.57 2.60 12.65
C HIS A 38 10.51 3.53 13.26
N SER A 39 10.80 4.82 13.36
CA SER A 39 9.84 5.83 13.83
C SER A 39 8.59 5.88 12.95
N MET A 40 8.76 5.86 11.63
CA MET A 40 7.63 5.84 10.69
C MET A 40 6.79 4.58 10.85
N ALA A 41 7.41 3.41 10.98
CA ALA A 41 6.69 2.15 11.21
C ALA A 41 5.89 2.18 12.52
N GLN A 42 6.43 2.77 13.59
CA GLN A 42 5.70 2.98 14.84
C GLN A 42 4.49 3.92 14.65
N ARG A 43 4.65 5.00 13.88
CA ARG A 43 3.55 5.91 13.56
C ARG A 43 2.45 5.22 12.75
N LEU A 44 2.82 4.40 11.77
CA LEU A 44 1.85 3.62 10.97
C LEU A 44 1.10 2.59 11.81
N ARG A 45 1.73 1.98 12.81
CA ARG A 45 1.05 1.06 13.75
C ARG A 45 0.06 1.76 14.68
N THR A 46 0.36 3.00 15.05
CA THR A 46 -0.47 3.79 15.98
C THR A 46 -1.57 4.56 15.26
N LEU A 47 -1.46 4.76 13.95
CA LEU A 47 -2.56 5.24 13.14
C LEU A 47 -3.72 4.23 13.24
N PRO A 48 -4.90 4.63 13.72
CA PRO A 48 -6.09 3.80 13.59
C PRO A 48 -6.20 3.52 12.10
N HIS A 49 -6.19 2.24 11.74
CA HIS A 49 -6.36 1.85 10.35
C HIS A 49 -7.64 2.55 9.93
N ALA A 50 -7.57 3.46 8.96
CA ALA A 50 -8.76 4.03 8.38
C ALA A 50 -9.53 2.82 7.87
N THR A 51 -10.47 2.36 8.69
CA THR A 51 -11.48 1.39 8.32
C THR A 51 -12.09 2.03 7.10
N ALA A 52 -11.72 1.50 5.92
CA ALA A 52 -12.31 1.93 4.67
C ALA A 52 -13.82 2.04 4.96
N PRO A 53 -14.46 3.19 4.70
CA PRO A 53 -15.85 3.37 5.06
C PRO A 53 -16.58 2.16 4.53
N ALA A 54 -17.24 1.40 5.42
CA ALA A 54 -17.99 0.22 5.05
C ALA A 54 -18.85 0.65 3.86
N ARG A 55 -18.51 0.15 2.68
CA ARG A 55 -19.23 0.48 1.45
C ARG A 55 -20.69 0.24 1.78
N PRO A 56 -21.55 1.28 1.82
CA PRO A 56 -22.93 1.05 2.20
C PRO A 56 -23.47 0.02 1.22
N ALA A 57 -24.05 -1.05 1.76
CA ALA A 57 -24.71 -2.09 1.02
C ALA A 57 -26.02 -1.56 0.41
N ALA A 58 -25.89 -0.54 -0.43
CA ALA A 58 -26.94 0.02 -1.28
C ALA A 58 -26.37 -0.06 -2.71
N LEU A 59 -26.94 -0.74 -3.70
CA LEU A 59 -28.28 -1.24 -3.88
C LEU A 59 -28.21 -2.69 -4.41
N ARG A 60 -28.65 -3.67 -3.62
CA ARG A 60 -29.20 -4.92 -4.16
C ARG A 60 -30.71 -4.77 -4.13
N THR A 61 -31.26 -4.13 -5.14
CA THR A 61 -32.63 -4.42 -5.55
C THR A 61 -32.60 -4.73 -7.03
N SER A 62 -32.69 -6.03 -7.30
CA SER A 62 -33.10 -6.59 -8.57
C SER A 62 -34.40 -5.93 -9.00
N GLY A 63 -34.29 -4.88 -9.80
CA GLY A 63 -35.40 -4.39 -10.62
C GLY A 63 -35.41 -5.20 -11.89
N ILE A 64 -36.14 -6.31 -11.86
CA ILE A 64 -36.57 -7.07 -13.03
C ILE A 64 -37.24 -6.06 -13.97
N PHE A 65 -36.55 -5.63 -15.03
CA PHE A 65 -37.19 -4.87 -16.11
C PHE A 65 -38.03 -5.85 -16.92
N SER A 66 -39.20 -6.15 -16.35
CA SER A 66 -40.25 -6.94 -16.96
C SER A 66 -40.78 -6.19 -18.18
N ARG A 67 -40.93 -6.96 -19.27
CA ARG A 67 -41.53 -6.58 -20.56
C ARG A 67 -42.62 -5.52 -20.42
N ARG A 68 -42.54 -4.48 -21.24
CA ARG A 68 -43.74 -3.86 -21.79
C ARG A 68 -43.60 -3.84 -23.31
N THR A 69 -44.09 -4.91 -23.93
CA THR A 69 -44.65 -4.88 -25.27
C THR A 69 -45.75 -3.81 -25.28
N ALA A 70 -45.59 -2.77 -26.08
CA ALA A 70 -46.69 -1.91 -26.47
C ALA A 70 -46.50 -1.56 -27.94
N CYS A 71 -47.47 -1.99 -28.73
CA CYS A 71 -47.57 -1.81 -30.16
C CYS A 71 -47.87 -0.35 -30.54
N TRP A 72 -47.29 0.09 -31.67
CA TRP A 72 -47.80 1.08 -32.64
C TRP A 72 -48.01 2.54 -32.22
N PRO A 73 -48.16 3.52 -33.16
CA PRO A 73 -48.57 3.43 -34.58
C PRO A 73 -47.44 3.45 -35.63
#